data_AF-A0AAD8AE85-F1
#
_entry.id   AF-A0AAD8AE85-F1
#
_cell.length_a   1.000
_cell.length_b   1.000
_cell.length_c   1.000
_cell.angle_alpha   90.00
_cell.angle_beta   90.00
_cell.angle_gamma   90.00
#
_symmetry.space_group_name_H-M   'P 1'
#
loop_
_entity.id
_entity.type
_entity.pdbx_description
1 polymer ?
#
loop_
_entity_poly.entity_id
_entity_poly.type
_entity_poly.pdbx_seq_one_letter_code
_entity_poly.pdbx_strand_id
1 'polypeptide(L)'
;MGNAGSNTRDRHKSGDHSSPFFTWKRWTKLFVFDKKPNTKLVFQSSHEEEEPIFAKEHPPDDYSRMTRQRSATVSEGSKVNDKVLPTVFKWEGGGKQVYISGTFSNWKTLPMVKSHGDFVTIIDLPEGEHQYKFYVDGEWKHDPGVCIIDNGMGSKNNLVSVKKSDFEVFQALAMDSESMGSNQPRDYSQEIPANKPWEKVSGPPILPPHLLQVILNKDTPLS
;
A
#
# COMPACT_ATOMS: atom_id res chain seq x y z
N MET A 1 -44.97 -61.14 -9.98
CA MET A 1 -45.46 -59.80 -9.56
C MET A 1 -44.26 -59.13 -8.90
N GLY A 2 -43.39 -58.41 -9.61
CA GLY A 2 -43.58 -57.04 -10.13
C GLY A 2 -43.53 -56.07 -8.92
N ASN A 3 -42.65 -55.07 -8.81
CA ASN A 3 -41.65 -54.48 -9.69
C ASN A 3 -40.69 -53.63 -8.82
N ALA A 4 -39.57 -53.26 -9.43
CA ALA A 4 -38.44 -52.46 -8.95
C ALA A 4 -38.75 -51.02 -8.51
N GLY A 5 -37.74 -50.39 -7.90
CA GLY A 5 -37.32 -49.05 -8.34
C GLY A 5 -37.24 -47.99 -7.25
N SER A 6 -36.08 -47.93 -6.58
CA SER A 6 -35.55 -46.69 -6.03
C SER A 6 -35.47 -45.67 -7.17
N ASN A 7 -36.15 -44.54 -7.00
CA ASN A 7 -36.17 -43.45 -7.98
C ASN A 7 -34.81 -42.73 -7.95
N THR A 8 -33.97 -43.05 -8.92
CA THR A 8 -32.96 -42.14 -9.49
C THR A 8 -33.30 -41.91 -10.95
N ARG A 9 -33.31 -40.64 -11.39
CA ARG A 9 -33.17 -40.14 -12.78
C ARG A 9 -33.21 -38.60 -12.75
N ASP A 10 -32.09 -37.95 -13.07
CA ASP A 10 -31.73 -37.37 -14.38
C ASP A 10 -32.37 -35.97 -14.57
N ARG A 11 -31.73 -34.87 -15.01
CA ARG A 11 -30.44 -34.61 -15.68
C ARG A 11 -30.27 -33.07 -15.82
N HIS A 12 -29.01 -32.63 -16.00
CA HIS A 12 -28.50 -31.43 -16.74
C HIS A 12 -28.45 -30.00 -16.14
N LYS A 13 -27.20 -29.48 -16.11
CA LYS A 13 -26.63 -28.20 -16.66
C LYS A 13 -27.57 -26.99 -16.72
N SER A 14 -27.19 -25.77 -16.33
CA SER A 14 -25.94 -25.01 -16.53
C SER A 14 -26.05 -23.65 -15.81
N GLY A 15 -24.93 -23.03 -15.40
CA GLY A 15 -24.91 -21.59 -15.09
C GLY A 15 -23.87 -21.16 -14.06
N ASP A 16 -22.61 -21.10 -14.47
CA ASP A 16 -21.54 -20.34 -13.81
C ASP A 16 -21.80 -18.82 -13.92
N HIS A 17 -21.49 -18.07 -12.86
CA HIS A 17 -20.88 -16.71 -12.88
C HIS A 17 -20.49 -16.35 -11.44
N SER A 18 -19.34 -16.80 -10.94
CA SER A 18 -18.00 -16.20 -11.07
C SER A 18 -17.80 -14.92 -10.24
N SER A 19 -17.40 -15.13 -8.98
CA SER A 19 -16.58 -14.20 -8.19
C SER A 19 -15.31 -13.80 -8.96
N PRO A 20 -14.81 -12.57 -8.84
CA PRO A 20 -13.62 -12.16 -9.58
C PRO A 20 -12.37 -12.74 -8.91
N PHE A 21 -11.99 -13.96 -9.31
CA PHE A 21 -10.64 -14.45 -9.16
C PHE A 21 -9.75 -13.73 -10.19
N PHE A 22 -8.83 -12.90 -9.69
CA PHE A 22 -7.76 -12.33 -10.50
C PHE A 22 -6.81 -13.45 -10.97
N THR A 23 -7.06 -13.98 -12.16
CA THR A 23 -6.17 -14.96 -12.79
C THR A 23 -5.02 -14.25 -13.51
N TRP A 24 -3.80 -14.70 -13.25
CA TRP A 24 -2.49 -14.27 -13.77
C TRP A 24 -2.32 -14.25 -15.32
N LYS A 25 -3.37 -14.46 -16.12
CA LYS A 25 -3.27 -14.61 -17.59
C LYS A 25 -3.73 -13.39 -18.39
N ARG A 26 -3.37 -12.17 -17.98
CA ARG A 26 -3.71 -10.94 -18.72
C ARG A 26 -2.52 -10.07 -19.17
N TRP A 27 -1.32 -10.65 -19.32
CA TRP A 27 -0.16 -9.85 -19.77
C TRP A 27 0.38 -10.13 -21.17
N THR A 28 -0.21 -11.06 -21.94
CA THR A 28 0.33 -11.41 -23.26
C THR A 28 -0.45 -10.85 -24.45
N LYS A 29 -1.28 -9.81 -24.27
CA LYS A 29 -2.06 -9.24 -25.38
C LYS A 29 -2.06 -7.71 -25.50
N LEU A 30 -1.01 -7.04 -25.04
CA LEU A 30 -0.87 -5.58 -25.18
C LEU A 30 0.25 -5.13 -26.14
N PHE A 31 0.86 -6.03 -26.90
CA PHE A 31 1.89 -5.66 -27.87
C PHE A 31 1.54 -6.21 -29.26
N VAL A 32 1.04 -5.34 -30.12
CA VAL A 32 1.00 -5.55 -31.58
C VAL A 32 1.93 -4.50 -32.17
N PHE A 33 3.03 -4.95 -32.78
CA PHE A 33 3.95 -4.10 -33.54
C PHE A 33 3.52 -4.12 -35.00
N ASP A 34 2.89 -3.05 -35.46
CA ASP A 34 2.73 -2.79 -36.89
C ASP A 34 4.05 -2.24 -37.46
N LYS A 35 4.63 -2.96 -38.42
CA LYS A 35 5.82 -2.51 -39.17
C LYS A 35 5.38 -1.71 -40.39
N LYS A 36 5.49 -0.39 -40.35
CA LYS A 36 5.77 0.45 -41.55
C LYS A 36 6.64 1.65 -41.17
N PRO A 37 7.67 1.99 -41.96
CA PRO A 37 8.53 3.14 -41.69
C PRO A 37 7.88 4.40 -42.27
N ASN A 38 7.79 5.47 -41.48
CA ASN A 38 7.58 6.80 -42.04
C ASN A 38 8.61 7.75 -41.43
N THR A 39 9.50 8.21 -42.30
CA THR A 39 10.62 9.09 -42.03
C THR A 39 10.14 10.53 -41.91
N LYS A 40 10.29 11.13 -40.73
CA LYS A 40 10.50 12.58 -40.58
C LYS A 40 11.00 12.89 -39.16
N LEU A 41 12.30 12.73 -38.95
CA LEU A 41 12.99 13.33 -37.80
C LEU A 41 13.37 14.76 -38.19
N VAL A 42 12.84 15.74 -37.47
CA VAL A 42 13.28 17.13 -37.51
C VAL A 42 14.50 17.24 -36.60
N PHE A 43 15.63 17.64 -37.18
CA PHE A 43 16.88 17.91 -36.49
C PHE A 43 16.82 19.31 -35.89
N GLN A 44 16.95 19.45 -34.58
CA GLN A 44 17.05 20.73 -33.91
C GLN A 44 18.51 20.95 -33.52
N SER A 45 19.20 21.84 -34.23
CA SER A 45 20.59 22.22 -34.01
C SER A 45 20.75 22.94 -32.67
N SER A 46 21.60 22.43 -31.79
CA SER A 46 22.14 23.20 -30.67
C SER A 46 23.10 24.26 -31.22
N HIS A 47 22.83 25.53 -30.92
CA HIS A 47 23.74 26.64 -31.17
C HIS A 47 24.92 26.51 -30.19
N GLU A 48 26.13 26.45 -30.73
CA GLU A 48 27.38 26.62 -30.01
C GLU A 48 27.65 28.13 -29.92
N GLU A 49 27.74 28.68 -28.70
CA GLU A 49 28.47 29.92 -28.46
C GLU A 49 29.70 29.58 -27.63
N GLU A 50 30.87 29.78 -28.25
CA GLU A 50 32.20 29.70 -27.64
C GLU A 50 32.41 30.90 -26.72
N GLU A 51 32.77 30.66 -25.45
CA GLU A 51 33.36 31.67 -24.56
C GLU A 51 34.76 31.17 -24.11
N PRO A 52 35.80 32.03 -24.16
CA PRO A 52 37.19 31.63 -24.00
C PRO A 52 37.56 31.34 -22.54
N ILE A 53 38.40 30.32 -22.38
CA ILE A 53 38.86 29.79 -21.10
C ILE A 53 39.88 30.75 -20.48
N PHE A 54 39.46 31.62 -19.56
CA PHE A 54 40.38 32.31 -18.65
C PHE A 54 40.44 31.55 -17.33
N ALA A 55 41.56 30.86 -17.10
CA ALA A 55 41.87 30.24 -15.82
C ALA A 55 42.04 31.31 -14.75
N LYS A 56 41.15 31.31 -13.75
CA LYS A 56 41.33 32.07 -12.51
C LYS A 56 41.29 31.08 -11.35
N GLU A 57 42.44 30.87 -10.73
CA GLU A 57 42.59 30.09 -9.50
C GLU A 57 41.82 30.78 -8.36
N HIS A 58 40.97 30.04 -7.65
CA HIS A 58 40.31 30.47 -6.40
C HIS A 58 40.43 29.34 -5.36
N PRO A 59 40.60 29.66 -4.06
CA PRO A 59 41.17 28.77 -3.03
C PRO A 59 40.17 27.70 -2.53
N PRO A 60 40.63 26.72 -1.72
CA PRO A 60 39.87 25.53 -1.41
C PRO A 60 38.95 25.77 -0.21
N ASP A 61 37.67 26.06 -0.46
CA ASP A 61 36.65 26.09 0.59
C ASP A 61 35.63 24.97 0.43
N ASP A 62 35.81 23.98 1.32
CA ASP A 62 34.82 23.12 1.99
C ASP A 62 33.60 22.62 1.18
N TYR A 63 33.73 21.42 0.60
CA TYR A 63 32.60 20.67 0.04
C TYR A 63 31.83 19.94 1.14
N SER A 64 31.09 20.67 1.96
CA SER A 64 29.99 20.08 2.73
C SER A 64 28.84 19.75 1.77
N ARG A 65 28.79 18.46 1.40
CA ARG A 65 27.68 17.70 0.82
C ARG A 65 26.35 18.48 0.76
N MET A 66 26.09 19.17 -0.35
CA MET A 66 24.75 19.70 -0.64
C MET A 66 23.79 18.53 -0.84
N THR A 67 23.12 18.14 0.24
CA THR A 67 21.98 17.23 0.21
C THR A 67 20.92 17.88 -0.68
N ARG A 68 20.62 17.28 -1.84
CA ARG A 68 19.46 17.67 -2.66
C ARG A 68 18.24 17.73 -1.73
N GLN A 69 17.66 18.92 -1.57
CA GLN A 69 16.39 19.06 -0.88
C GLN A 69 15.37 18.18 -1.60
N ARG A 70 14.89 17.14 -0.90
CA ARG A 70 13.73 16.37 -1.33
C ARG A 70 12.52 17.28 -1.26
N SER A 71 11.63 17.14 -2.24
CA SER A 71 10.36 17.87 -2.30
C SER A 71 9.62 17.74 -0.97
N ALA A 72 9.56 18.82 -0.19
CA ALA A 72 8.72 18.89 0.99
C ALA A 72 7.27 18.99 0.52
N THR A 73 6.41 18.06 0.93
CA THR A 73 4.95 18.15 0.75
C THR A 73 4.30 19.10 1.75
N VAL A 74 5.09 19.85 2.52
CA VAL A 74 4.59 20.86 3.46
C VAL A 74 4.87 22.23 2.85
N SER A 75 3.80 22.96 2.51
CA SER A 75 3.87 24.35 2.07
C SER A 75 4.53 25.21 3.16
N GLU A 76 5.67 25.83 2.86
CA GLU A 76 6.31 26.85 3.70
C GLU A 76 5.38 28.05 3.85
N GLY A 77 4.68 28.17 4.98
CA GLY A 77 3.85 29.35 5.25
C GLY A 77 2.94 29.29 6.47
N SER A 78 2.61 28.11 6.99
CA SER A 78 1.69 28.01 8.14
C SER A 78 2.44 27.99 9.46
N LYS A 79 2.48 29.12 10.16
CA LYS A 79 2.78 29.17 11.59
C LYS A 79 1.62 28.52 12.35
N VAL A 80 1.71 27.22 12.60
CA VAL A 80 0.81 26.52 13.54
C VAL A 80 1.61 26.21 14.80
N ASN A 81 1.44 27.05 15.81
CA ASN A 81 1.69 26.64 17.19
C ASN A 81 0.65 25.56 17.51
N ASP A 82 1.12 24.47 18.09
CA ASP A 82 0.48 23.16 18.26
C ASP A 82 0.46 22.31 16.97
N LYS A 83 1.37 21.32 16.93
CA LYS A 83 1.50 20.35 15.84
C LYS A 83 0.34 19.36 15.90
N VAL A 84 -0.84 19.80 15.49
CA VAL A 84 -1.98 18.92 15.24
C VAL A 84 -1.74 18.11 13.96
N LEU A 85 -2.22 16.88 13.97
CA LEU A 85 -1.94 15.86 12.98
C LEU A 85 -3.27 15.27 12.48
N PRO A 86 -3.54 15.30 11.16
CA PRO A 86 -4.82 14.87 10.61
C PRO A 86 -5.00 13.36 10.77
N THR A 87 -5.96 12.95 11.59
CA THR A 87 -6.22 11.55 11.93
C THR A 87 -7.56 11.10 11.34
N VAL A 88 -7.56 9.97 10.64
CA VAL A 88 -8.75 9.41 9.98
C VAL A 88 -9.51 8.51 10.96
N PHE A 89 -10.81 8.78 11.14
CA PHE A 89 -11.73 7.92 11.86
C PHE A 89 -12.71 7.29 10.88
N LYS A 90 -12.84 5.97 10.93
CA LYS A 90 -13.71 5.19 10.07
C LYS A 90 -14.63 4.31 10.89
N TRP A 91 -15.89 4.19 10.47
CA TRP A 91 -16.88 3.28 11.02
C TRP A 91 -17.49 2.44 9.89
N GLU A 92 -17.28 1.13 9.94
CA GLU A 92 -17.75 0.17 8.91
C GLU A 92 -19.03 -0.58 9.34
N GLY A 93 -19.53 -0.36 10.55
CA GLY A 93 -20.68 -1.07 11.12
C GLY A 93 -22.04 -0.67 10.55
N GLY A 94 -22.08 0.13 9.47
CA GLY A 94 -23.31 0.66 8.87
C GLY A 94 -24.05 1.67 9.76
N GLY A 95 -25.26 2.05 9.33
CA GLY A 95 -26.13 2.99 10.03
C GLY A 95 -26.79 4.01 9.10
N LYS A 96 -27.76 4.77 9.63
CA LYS A 96 -28.37 5.91 8.93
C LYS A 96 -27.64 7.20 9.27
N GLN A 97 -27.43 7.46 10.56
CA GLN A 97 -26.73 8.63 11.09
C GLN A 97 -25.64 8.17 12.06
N VAL A 98 -24.41 8.58 11.78
CA VAL A 98 -23.25 8.24 12.60
C VAL A 98 -22.52 9.50 13.00
N TYR A 99 -22.24 9.59 14.29
CA TYR A 99 -21.45 10.65 14.90
C TYR A 99 -20.27 10.03 15.65
N ILE A 100 -19.24 10.83 15.88
CA ILE A 100 -18.10 10.50 16.73
C ILE A 100 -17.98 11.52 17.85
N SER A 101 -17.68 11.06 19.06
CA SER A 101 -17.34 11.88 20.21
C SER A 101 -16.04 11.38 20.83
N GLY A 102 -15.20 12.28 21.33
CA GLY A 102 -13.98 11.87 22.02
C GLY A 102 -13.37 12.98 22.86
N THR A 103 -12.18 12.72 23.40
CA THR A 103 -11.44 13.69 24.23
C THR A 103 -11.16 14.99 23.47
N PHE A 104 -10.92 14.90 22.17
CA PHE A 104 -10.66 16.04 21.28
C PHE A 104 -11.87 16.97 21.07
N SER A 105 -13.10 16.47 21.25
CA SER A 105 -14.33 17.26 21.09
C SER A 105 -14.98 17.58 22.43
N ASN A 106 -14.31 17.32 23.56
CA ASN A 106 -14.90 17.34 24.89
C ASN A 106 -16.21 16.52 24.93
N TRP A 107 -16.20 15.35 24.29
CA TRP A 107 -17.33 14.43 24.15
C TRP A 107 -18.56 14.98 23.40
N LYS A 108 -18.44 16.13 22.71
CA LYS A 108 -19.48 16.61 21.79
C LYS A 108 -19.53 15.75 20.52
N THR A 109 -20.73 15.46 20.04
CA THR A 109 -20.95 14.65 18.84
C THR A 109 -20.61 15.44 17.59
N LEU A 110 -19.72 14.87 16.77
CA LEU A 110 -19.34 15.38 15.45
C LEU A 110 -19.93 14.46 14.37
N PRO A 111 -20.65 15.00 13.38
CA PRO A 111 -21.23 14.17 12.32
C PRO A 111 -20.14 13.56 11.43
N MET A 112 -20.31 12.31 11.04
CA MET A 112 -19.45 11.63 10.08
C MET A 112 -20.06 11.65 8.67
N VAL A 113 -19.20 11.62 7.65
CA VAL A 113 -19.62 11.61 6.24
C VAL A 113 -19.85 10.18 5.79
N LYS A 114 -21.04 9.91 5.25
CA LYS A 114 -21.42 8.59 4.72
C LYS A 114 -20.82 8.38 3.32
N SER A 115 -20.14 7.24 3.14
CA SER A 115 -19.66 6.71 1.88
C SER A 115 -20.49 5.49 1.44
N HIS A 116 -19.99 4.67 0.51
CA HIS A 116 -20.69 3.53 -0.09
C HIS A 116 -20.92 2.33 0.85
N GLY A 117 -20.40 2.40 2.09
CA GLY A 117 -20.49 1.34 3.10
C GLY A 117 -20.02 1.81 4.47
N ASP A 118 -19.11 2.80 4.49
CA ASP A 118 -18.48 3.30 5.72
C ASP A 118 -18.86 4.74 6.01
N PHE A 119 -18.65 5.15 7.26
CA PHE A 119 -18.70 6.54 7.69
C PHE A 119 -17.29 6.99 8.03
N VAL A 120 -16.88 8.16 7.52
CA VAL A 120 -15.51 8.67 7.70
C VAL A 120 -15.53 10.13 8.15
N THR A 121 -14.57 10.49 8.99
CA THR A 121 -14.22 11.88 9.26
C THR A 121 -12.72 12.01 9.52
N ILE A 122 -12.16 13.19 9.27
CA ILE A 122 -10.75 13.50 9.51
C ILE A 122 -10.73 14.59 10.57
N ILE A 123 -9.96 14.36 11.65
CA ILE A 123 -9.87 15.25 12.80
C ILE A 123 -8.41 15.52 13.08
N ASP A 124 -8.05 16.79 13.19
CA ASP A 124 -6.71 17.22 13.57
C ASP A 124 -6.50 17.02 15.08
N LEU A 125 -5.56 16.14 15.45
CA LEU A 125 -5.29 15.76 16.83
C LEU A 125 -3.84 16.09 17.22
N PRO A 126 -3.59 16.59 18.44
CA PRO A 126 -2.22 16.66 18.94
C PRO A 126 -1.62 15.25 19.09
N GLU A 127 -0.29 15.17 19.15
CA GLU A 127 0.40 13.92 19.47
C GLU A 127 0.01 13.44 20.88
N GLY A 128 -0.35 12.17 21.01
CA GLY A 128 -0.81 11.59 22.27
C GLY A 128 -1.89 10.54 22.09
N GLU A 129 -2.48 10.15 23.23
CA GLU A 129 -3.56 9.18 23.28
C GLU A 129 -4.93 9.88 23.37
N HIS A 130 -5.85 9.48 22.49
CA HIS A 130 -7.20 10.03 22.44
C HIS A 130 -8.23 8.92 22.57
N GLN A 131 -9.18 9.11 23.49
CA GLN A 131 -10.32 8.22 23.61
C GLN A 131 -11.49 8.73 22.81
N TYR A 132 -12.23 7.83 22.18
CA TYR A 132 -13.39 8.17 21.38
C TYR A 132 -14.43 7.05 21.38
N LYS A 133 -15.63 7.39 20.89
CA LYS A 133 -16.76 6.48 20.75
C LYS A 133 -17.69 6.93 19.64
N PHE A 134 -18.35 5.98 18.99
CA PHE A 134 -19.33 6.25 17.94
C PHE A 134 -20.74 6.32 18.52
N TYR A 135 -21.55 7.22 17.97
CA TYR A 135 -22.98 7.32 18.24
C TYR A 135 -23.73 7.03 16.94
N VAL A 136 -24.29 5.84 16.84
CA VAL A 136 -24.87 5.26 15.62
C VAL A 136 -26.36 5.06 15.84
N ASP A 137 -27.19 5.76 15.06
CA ASP A 137 -28.65 5.62 15.08
C ASP A 137 -29.28 5.72 16.49
N GLY A 138 -28.68 6.54 17.37
CA GLY A 138 -29.16 6.75 18.74
C GLY A 138 -28.44 5.93 19.82
N GLU A 139 -27.53 5.03 19.43
CA GLU A 139 -26.83 4.11 20.34
C GLU A 139 -25.31 4.35 20.38
N TRP A 140 -24.73 4.26 21.56
CA TRP A 140 -23.27 4.33 21.73
C TRP A 140 -22.60 3.00 21.39
N LYS A 141 -21.73 3.01 20.37
CA LYS A 141 -21.00 1.85 19.87
C LYS A 141 -19.49 2.11 19.86
N HIS A 142 -18.72 1.04 19.94
CA HIS A 142 -17.27 1.06 19.77
C HIS A 142 -16.91 0.07 18.66
N ASP A 143 -15.79 0.29 18.01
CA ASP A 143 -15.26 -0.63 17.00
C ASP A 143 -14.46 -1.76 17.70
N PRO A 144 -14.83 -3.04 17.55
CA PRO A 144 -14.10 -4.16 18.13
C PRO A 144 -12.76 -4.47 17.43
N GLY A 145 -12.52 -3.94 16.23
CA GLY A 145 -11.31 -4.19 15.43
C GLY A 145 -10.12 -3.30 15.79
N VAL A 146 -10.32 -2.29 16.63
CA VAL A 146 -9.28 -1.33 17.06
C VAL A 146 -9.08 -1.40 18.57
N CYS A 147 -8.03 -0.74 19.07
CA CYS A 147 -7.73 -0.70 20.49
C CYS A 147 -8.90 -0.15 21.32
N ILE A 148 -9.17 -0.81 22.46
CA ILE A 148 -10.27 -0.49 23.38
C ILE A 148 -9.71 -0.27 24.78
N ILE A 149 -10.31 0.68 25.51
CA ILE A 149 -10.04 0.95 26.92
C ILE A 149 -11.35 0.98 27.72
N ASP A 150 -11.33 0.44 28.93
CA ASP A 150 -12.46 0.49 29.86
C ASP A 150 -12.53 1.87 30.53
N ASN A 151 -13.68 2.54 30.44
CA ASN A 151 -13.91 3.88 30.98
C ASN A 151 -14.22 3.89 32.49
N GLY A 152 -13.96 2.79 33.20
CA GLY A 152 -14.26 2.63 34.65
C GLY A 152 -15.74 2.61 35.04
N MET A 153 -16.64 3.10 34.19
CA MET A 153 -18.10 3.16 34.40
C MET A 153 -18.85 1.99 33.73
N GLY A 154 -18.17 0.87 33.49
CA GLY A 154 -18.75 -0.31 32.84
C GLY A 154 -18.99 -0.16 31.33
N SER A 155 -18.45 0.89 30.70
CA SER A 155 -18.51 1.09 29.25
C SER A 155 -17.12 1.14 28.64
N LYS A 156 -17.04 0.74 27.37
CA LYS A 156 -15.80 0.68 26.58
C LYS A 156 -15.72 1.85 25.60
N ASN A 157 -14.53 2.42 25.47
CA ASN A 157 -14.18 3.44 24.50
C ASN A 157 -13.07 2.91 23.59
N ASN A 158 -12.97 3.42 22.38
CA ASN A 158 -11.82 3.16 21.53
C ASN A 158 -10.67 4.11 21.90
N LEU A 159 -9.44 3.65 21.70
CA LEU A 159 -8.21 4.41 21.96
C LEU A 159 -7.42 4.53 20.66
N VAL A 160 -7.02 5.75 20.30
CA VAL A 160 -6.07 6.00 19.21
C VAL A 160 -4.82 6.66 19.77
N SER A 161 -3.65 6.17 19.35
CA SER A 161 -2.35 6.78 19.65
C SER A 161 -1.88 7.50 18.39
N VAL A 162 -1.74 8.82 18.47
CA VAL A 162 -1.29 9.67 17.37
C VAL A 162 0.17 10.00 17.62
N LYS A 163 1.08 9.56 16.74
CA LYS A 163 2.51 9.85 16.84
C LYS A 163 2.97 10.64 15.63
N LYS A 164 4.01 11.46 15.80
CA LYS A 164 4.64 12.15 14.65
C LYS A 164 5.22 11.19 13.61
N SER A 165 5.69 10.02 14.04
CA SER A 165 6.23 8.97 13.16
C SER A 165 5.22 8.48 12.13
N ASP A 166 3.92 8.54 12.45
CA ASP A 166 2.85 8.04 11.59
C ASP A 166 2.66 8.94 10.34
N PHE A 167 3.17 10.17 10.38
CA PHE A 167 3.10 11.15 9.30
C PHE A 167 4.40 11.21 8.48
N GLU A 168 5.50 10.68 9.01
CA GLU A 168 6.76 10.51 8.30
C GLU A 168 6.76 9.17 7.58
N VAL A 169 6.52 9.18 6.26
CA VAL A 169 6.28 7.97 5.45
C VAL A 169 7.31 6.87 5.69
N PHE A 170 8.61 7.20 5.73
CA PHE A 170 9.65 6.19 5.94
C PHE A 170 9.65 5.59 7.35
N GLN A 171 9.27 6.39 8.36
CA GLN A 171 9.18 5.91 9.75
C GLN A 171 7.95 5.05 9.94
N ALA A 172 6.80 5.47 9.41
CA ALA A 172 5.57 4.69 9.41
C ALA A 172 5.78 3.31 8.75
N LEU A 173 6.39 3.28 7.56
CA LEU A 173 6.70 2.03 6.85
C LEU A 173 7.66 1.12 7.64
N ALA A 174 8.64 1.70 8.33
CA ALA A 174 9.56 0.93 9.17
C ALA A 174 8.83 0.26 10.35
N MET A 175 7.97 1.00 11.07
CA MET A 175 7.19 0.47 12.19
C MET A 175 6.23 -0.65 11.76
N ASP A 176 5.57 -0.49 10.61
CA ASP A 176 4.66 -1.51 10.08
C ASP A 176 5.41 -2.81 9.68
N SER A 177 6.64 -2.67 9.19
CA SER A 177 7.47 -3.81 8.77
C SER A 177 7.92 -4.69 9.93
N GLU A 178 8.02 -4.16 11.15
CA GLU A 178 8.36 -4.94 12.34
C GLU A 178 7.15 -5.75 12.85
N SER A 179 5.95 -5.19 12.72
CA SER A 179 4.69 -5.83 13.16
C SER A 179 4.25 -6.96 12.22
N MET A 180 4.54 -6.80 10.92
CA MET A 180 4.36 -7.84 9.92
C MET A 180 5.58 -8.74 9.95
N GLY A 181 5.49 -9.80 10.78
CA GLY A 181 6.50 -10.82 11.03
C GLY A 181 7.58 -10.87 9.95
N SER A 182 8.79 -10.50 10.36
CA SER A 182 9.86 -10.20 9.44
C SER A 182 10.08 -11.38 8.49
N ASN A 183 9.86 -11.19 7.19
CA ASN A 183 10.46 -12.02 6.15
C ASN A 183 11.96 -11.69 6.07
N GLN A 184 12.64 -11.59 7.22
CA GLN A 184 14.09 -11.57 7.21
C GLN A 184 14.49 -12.90 6.55
N PRO A 185 15.28 -12.85 5.47
CA PRO A 185 15.95 -14.03 4.99
C PRO A 185 16.57 -14.70 6.21
N ARG A 186 16.27 -15.99 6.42
CA ARG A 186 16.97 -16.74 7.45
C ARG A 186 18.47 -16.56 7.21
N ASP A 187 19.23 -16.46 8.28
CA ASP A 187 20.68 -16.45 8.16
C ASP A 187 21.12 -17.67 7.36
N TYR A 188 22.05 -17.46 6.42
CA TYR A 188 22.66 -18.56 5.71
C TYR A 188 23.34 -19.48 6.71
N SER A 189 22.90 -20.73 6.79
CA SER A 189 23.49 -21.75 7.63
C SER A 189 24.17 -22.83 6.79
N GLN A 190 25.07 -23.59 7.43
CA GLN A 190 25.68 -24.78 6.83
C GLN A 190 24.90 -26.05 7.19
N GLU A 191 23.77 -25.92 7.88
CA GLU A 191 22.95 -27.06 8.27
C GLU A 191 22.19 -27.62 7.05
N ILE A 192 22.40 -28.91 6.77
CA ILE A 192 21.69 -29.60 5.69
C ILE A 192 20.20 -29.69 6.08
N PRO A 193 19.26 -29.22 5.24
CA PRO A 193 17.84 -29.31 5.54
C PRO A 193 17.39 -30.76 5.76
N ALA A 194 16.68 -31.01 6.86
CA ALA A 194 16.14 -32.33 7.15
C ALA A 194 15.11 -32.76 6.09
N ASN A 195 15.20 -34.01 5.60
CA ASN A 195 14.22 -34.57 4.69
C ASN A 195 12.91 -34.84 5.44
N LYS A 196 11.86 -34.08 5.11
CA LYS A 196 10.53 -34.23 5.68
C LYS A 196 9.57 -34.73 4.60
N PRO A 197 9.39 -36.06 4.46
CA PRO A 197 8.63 -36.65 3.35
C PRO A 197 7.13 -36.31 3.35
N TRP A 198 6.60 -35.79 4.46
CA TRP A 198 5.23 -35.29 4.56
C TRP A 198 5.06 -33.80 4.24
N GLU A 199 6.16 -33.05 4.14
CA GLU A 199 6.14 -31.64 3.77
C GLU A 199 6.05 -31.53 2.25
N LYS A 200 4.97 -30.95 1.73
CA LYS A 200 4.80 -30.73 0.29
C LYS A 200 5.74 -29.61 -0.15
N VAL A 201 7.01 -29.93 -0.37
CA VAL A 201 7.98 -29.00 -0.94
C VAL A 201 7.59 -28.74 -2.39
N SER A 202 7.32 -27.49 -2.74
CA SER A 202 7.21 -27.12 -4.15
C SER A 202 8.50 -27.50 -4.85
N GLY A 203 8.42 -28.17 -6.00
CA GLY A 203 9.59 -28.46 -6.81
C GLY A 203 10.36 -27.19 -7.18
N PRO A 204 11.60 -27.34 -7.68
CA PRO A 204 12.40 -26.19 -8.10
C PRO A 204 11.62 -25.34 -9.12
N PRO A 205 11.84 -24.02 -9.14
CA PRO A 205 11.16 -23.13 -10.07
C PRO A 205 11.47 -23.52 -11.52
N ILE A 206 10.48 -23.36 -12.40
CA ILE A 206 10.64 -23.60 -13.83
C ILE A 206 11.66 -22.61 -14.40
N LEU A 207 12.58 -23.10 -15.24
CA LEU A 207 13.61 -22.28 -15.89
C LEU A 207 12.98 -21.11 -16.67
N PRO A 208 13.28 -19.85 -16.32
CA PRO A 208 12.82 -18.69 -17.08
C PRO A 208 13.39 -18.74 -18.51
N PRO A 209 12.57 -18.56 -19.56
CA PRO A 209 13.02 -18.68 -20.95
C PRO A 209 14.07 -17.62 -21.34
N HIS A 210 14.15 -16.50 -20.61
CA HIS A 210 15.19 -15.49 -20.78
C HIS A 210 16.60 -16.07 -20.58
N LEU A 211 16.76 -17.03 -19.65
CA LEU A 211 18.05 -17.67 -19.39
C LEU A 211 18.49 -18.60 -20.54
N LEU A 212 17.59 -18.95 -21.47
CA LEU A 212 17.94 -19.70 -22.68
C LEU A 212 18.56 -18.81 -23.77
N GLN A 213 18.52 -17.48 -23.59
CA GLN A 213 19.10 -16.53 -24.55
C GLN A 213 20.59 -16.36 -24.26
N VAL A 214 21.41 -17.24 -24.82
CA VAL A 214 22.87 -17.13 -24.71
C VAL A 214 23.36 -16.02 -25.65
N ILE A 215 23.83 -14.91 -25.08
CA ILE A 215 24.28 -13.73 -25.83
C ILE A 215 25.48 -14.03 -26.74
N LEU A 216 26.32 -14.98 -26.35
CA LEU A 216 27.49 -15.41 -27.13
C LEU A 216 27.11 -16.33 -28.31
N ASN A 217 25.88 -16.86 -28.32
CA ASN A 217 25.37 -17.67 -29.43
C ASN A 217 24.58 -16.82 -30.44
N LYS A 218 24.64 -15.49 -30.34
CA LYS A 218 24.00 -14.58 -31.28
C LYS A 218 25.03 -14.13 -32.31
N ASP A 219 24.66 -14.23 -33.58
CA ASP A 219 25.48 -13.69 -34.65
C ASP A 219 25.62 -12.17 -34.49
N THR A 220 26.85 -11.69 -34.53
CA THR A 220 27.15 -10.26 -34.65
C THR A 220 27.05 -9.86 -36.12
N PRO A 221 26.19 -8.88 -36.48
CA PRO A 221 26.15 -8.41 -37.86
C PRO A 221 27.50 -7.82 -38.24
N LEU A 222 28.02 -8.24 -39.39
CA LEU A 222 29.26 -7.71 -39.95
C LEU A 222 28.97 -6.31 -40.53
N SER A 223 29.81 -5.34 -40.15
CA SER A 223 29.77 -3.94 -40.59
C SER A 223 30.16 -3.77 -42.06
#